data_AF-A0A7J4ETT0-F1
#
_entry.id   AF-A0A7J4ETT0-F1
#
_cell.length_a   1.000
_cell.length_b   1.000
_cell.length_c   1.000
_cell.angle_alpha   90.00
_cell.angle_beta   90.00
_cell.angle_gamma   90.00
#
_symmetry.space_group_name_H-M   'P 1'
#
loop_
_entity.id
_entity.type
_entity.pdbx_description
1 polymer ?
#
loop_
_entity_poly.entity_id
_entity_poly.type
_entity_poly.pdbx_seq_one_letter_code
_entity_poly.pdbx_strand_id
1 'polypeptide(L)'
;MIEFQDVMLRVKEILLQENNREKIRDKDIADSLNLDPQYFAVIKRRKKIPYENLAYFCKKHYINLNWILLEQSPQHLKTIS
;
A
#
# COMPACT_ATOMS: atom_id res chain seq x y z
N MET A 1 -6.06 -7.93 -13.13
CA MET A 1 -5.48 -8.60 -11.94
C MET A 1 -4.82 -7.50 -11.12
N ILE A 2 -4.79 -7.61 -9.78
CA ILE A 2 -4.09 -6.59 -8.97
C ILE A 2 -2.60 -6.87 -9.04
N GLU A 3 -1.81 -5.93 -9.56
CA GLU A 3 -0.37 -6.09 -9.74
C GLU A 3 0.40 -5.58 -8.51
N PHE A 4 1.35 -6.41 -8.04
CA PHE A 4 2.18 -6.06 -6.88
C PHE A 4 2.92 -4.72 -7.07
N GLN A 5 3.44 -4.45 -8.26
CA GLN A 5 4.23 -3.25 -8.53
C GLN A 5 3.39 -1.98 -8.39
N ASP A 6 2.16 -1.99 -8.92
CA ASP A 6 1.24 -0.83 -8.86
C ASP A 6 0.82 -0.55 -7.41
N VAL A 7 0.51 -1.60 -6.64
CA VAL A 7 0.17 -1.47 -5.23
C VAL A 7 1.34 -0.88 -4.43
N MET A 8 2.57 -1.38 -4.65
CA MET A 8 3.74 -0.84 -3.96
C MET A 8 4.12 0.58 -4.41
N LEU A 9 3.83 0.94 -5.66
CA LEU A 9 4.03 2.30 -6.17
C LEU A 9 3.13 3.28 -5.41
N ARG A 10 1.84 2.97 -5.24
CA ARG A 10 0.91 3.81 -4.48
C ARG A 10 1.31 3.92 -3.00
N VAL A 11 1.75 2.82 -2.37
CA VAL A 11 2.32 2.87 -1.01
C VAL A 11 3.51 3.83 -0.95
N LYS A 12 4.41 3.76 -1.94
CA LYS A 12 5.58 4.64 -2.03
C LYS A 12 5.19 6.12 -2.21
N GLU A 13 4.19 6.42 -3.03
CA GLU A 13 3.70 7.80 -3.25
C GLU A 13 3.19 8.43 -1.95
N ILE A 14 2.40 7.68 -1.18
CA ILE A 14 1.91 8.11 0.13
C ILE A 14 3.07 8.42 1.07
N LEU A 15 4.06 7.52 1.15
CA LEU A 15 5.23 7.72 2.00
C LEU A 15 6.10 8.91 1.56
N LEU A 16 6.19 9.20 0.27
CA LEU A 16 6.89 10.38 -0.26
C LEU A 16 6.18 11.67 0.18
N GLN A 17 4.85 11.71 0.06
CA GLN A 17 4.02 12.86 0.42
C GLN A 17 4.08 13.18 1.92
N GLU A 18 4.03 12.16 2.79
CA GLU A 18 4.02 12.38 4.24
C GLU A 18 5.38 12.76 4.82
N ASN A 19 6.46 12.16 4.31
CA ASN A 19 7.77 12.29 4.95
C ASN A 19 8.62 13.44 4.40
N ASN A 20 8.15 14.19 3.39
CA ASN A 20 8.94 15.18 2.64
C ASN A 20 10.32 14.64 2.23
N ARG A 21 10.40 13.34 1.93
CA ARG A 21 11.64 12.66 1.56
C ARG A 21 11.78 12.64 0.04
N GLU A 22 13.00 12.80 -0.43
CA GLU A 22 13.33 12.72 -1.86
C GLU A 22 13.24 11.27 -2.41
N LYS A 23 13.41 10.27 -1.53
CA LYS A 23 13.46 8.86 -1.93
C LYS A 23 12.99 7.90 -0.84
N ILE A 24 12.18 6.92 -1.23
CA ILE A 24 11.74 5.78 -0.43
C ILE A 24 12.38 4.51 -0.99
N ARG A 25 13.01 3.72 -0.10
CA ARG A 25 13.65 2.43 -0.41
C ARG A 25 12.71 1.27 -0.05
N ASP A 26 13.04 0.08 -0.54
CA ASP A 26 12.29 -1.14 -0.19
C ASP A 26 12.19 -1.39 1.32
N LYS A 27 13.24 -1.04 2.08
CA LYS A 27 13.23 -1.13 3.55
C LYS A 27 12.18 -0.19 4.16
N ASP A 28 12.07 1.04 3.66
CA ASP A 28 11.08 2.00 4.17
C ASP A 28 9.65 1.48 3.90
N ILE A 29 9.42 0.84 2.75
CA ILE A 29 8.14 0.19 2.43
C ILE A 29 7.88 -0.98 3.38
N ALA A 30 8.86 -1.86 3.59
CA ALA A 30 8.73 -2.99 4.51
C ALA A 30 8.39 -2.52 5.93
N ASP A 31 9.13 -1.54 6.45
CA ASP A 31 8.93 -0.96 7.77
C ASP A 31 7.52 -0.32 7.89
N SER A 32 7.06 0.41 6.86
CA SER A 32 5.72 1.03 6.84
C SER A 32 4.57 0.02 6.86
N LEU A 33 4.79 -1.15 6.25
CA LEU A 33 3.84 -2.26 6.21
C LEU A 33 3.99 -3.19 7.41
N ASN A 34 4.86 -2.85 8.38
CA ASN A 34 5.18 -3.71 9.52
C ASN A 34 5.63 -5.12 9.10
N LEU A 35 6.50 -5.19 8.09
CA LEU A 35 7.09 -6.41 7.56
C LEU A 35 8.59 -6.43 7.81
N ASP A 36 9.12 -7.61 8.09
CA ASP A 36 10.57 -7.81 8.04
C ASP A 36 11.11 -7.54 6.61
N PRO A 37 12.22 -6.79 6.44
CA PRO A 37 12.77 -6.48 5.12
C PRO A 37 13.17 -7.71 4.28
N GLN A 38 13.63 -8.80 4.91
CA GLN A 38 13.95 -10.04 4.19
C GLN A 38 12.66 -10.71 3.72
N TYR A 39 11.64 -10.75 4.57
CA TYR A 39 10.31 -11.24 4.17
C TYR A 39 9.72 -10.41 3.02
N PHE A 40 9.84 -9.08 3.08
CA PHE A 40 9.40 -8.20 2.00
C PHE A 40 10.09 -8.53 0.67
N ALA A 41 11.41 -8.75 0.69
CA ALA A 41 12.17 -9.14 -0.51
C ALA A 41 11.64 -10.47 -1.12
N VAL A 42 11.27 -11.44 -0.28
CA VAL A 42 10.71 -12.72 -0.74
C VAL A 42 9.34 -12.51 -1.39
N ILE A 43 8.42 -11.78 -0.77
CA ILE A 43 7.08 -11.56 -1.34
C ILE A 43 7.12 -10.68 -2.58
N LYS A 44 8.03 -9.70 -2.64
CA LYS A 44 8.28 -8.88 -3.83
C LYS A 44 8.70 -9.72 -5.02
N ARG A 45 9.68 -10.63 -4.85
CA ARG A 45 10.10 -11.57 -5.90
C ARG A 45 8.97 -12.48 -6.34
N ARG A 46 8.11 -12.91 -5.42
CA ARG A 46 6.93 -13.75 -5.69
C ARG A 46 5.71 -12.98 -6.17
N LYS A 47 5.79 -11.65 -6.28
CA LYS A 47 4.67 -10.74 -6.58
C LYS A 47 3.45 -10.97 -5.66
N LYS A 48 3.67 -11.37 -4.40
CA LYS A 48 2.61 -11.62 -3.42
C LYS A 48 2.23 -10.34 -2.70
N ILE A 49 0.95 -10.01 -2.70
CA ILE A 49 0.41 -8.83 -2.03
C ILE A 49 0.14 -9.15 -0.55
N PRO A 50 0.69 -8.38 0.40
CA PRO A 50 0.43 -8.55 1.83
C PRO A 50 -0.85 -7.80 2.23
N TYR A 51 -2.01 -8.37 1.90
CA TYR A 51 -3.32 -7.69 2.05
C TYR A 51 -3.62 -7.21 3.47
N GLU A 52 -3.30 -8.00 4.50
CA GLU A 52 -3.54 -7.61 5.89
C GLU A 52 -2.67 -6.41 6.30
N ASN A 53 -1.37 -6.45 5.98
CA ASN A 53 -0.45 -5.34 6.24
C ASN A 53 -0.88 -4.07 5.52
N LEU A 54 -1.36 -4.18 4.28
CA LEU A 54 -1.92 -3.07 3.52
C LEU A 54 -3.19 -2.50 4.18
N ALA A 55 -4.06 -3.35 4.72
CA ALA A 55 -5.25 -2.89 5.43
C ALA A 55 -4.88 -2.07 6.69
N TYR A 56 -3.90 -2.53 7.48
CA TYR A 56 -3.40 -1.77 8.62
C TYR A 56 -2.70 -0.46 8.23
N PHE A 57 -1.92 -0.49 7.15
CA PHE A 57 -1.33 0.71 6.56
C PHE A 57 -2.41 1.72 6.15
N CYS A 58 -3.40 1.29 5.36
CA CYS A 58 -4.56 2.10 4.98
C CYS A 58 -5.26 2.73 6.18
N LYS A 59 -5.50 1.94 7.24
CA LYS A 59 -6.11 2.44 8.48
C LYS A 59 -5.25 3.53 9.14
N LYS A 60 -3.93 3.34 9.21
CA LYS A 60 -3.00 4.30 9.82
C LYS A 60 -2.93 5.62 9.06
N HIS A 61 -2.97 5.55 7.73
CA HIS A 61 -2.80 6.70 6.84
C HIS A 61 -4.13 7.32 6.38
N TYR A 62 -5.27 6.83 6.88
CA TYR A 62 -6.63 7.27 6.47
C TYR A 62 -6.91 7.13 4.96
N ILE A 63 -6.45 6.02 4.37
CA ILE A 63 -6.55 5.75 2.92
C ILE A 63 -7.49 4.59 2.65
N ASN A 64 -8.30 4.71 1.59
CA ASN A 64 -9.17 3.62 1.14
C ASN A 64 -8.34 2.48 0.54
N LEU A 65 -8.51 1.26 1.04
CA LEU A 65 -7.82 0.07 0.53
C LEU A 65 -8.13 -0.20 -0.95
N ASN A 66 -9.36 0.06 -1.41
CA ASN A 66 -9.73 -0.10 -2.83
C ASN A 66 -8.96 0.88 -3.72
N TRP A 67 -8.64 2.08 -3.23
CA TRP A 67 -7.81 2.99 -3.99
C TRP A 67 -6.38 2.46 -4.15
N ILE A 68 -5.79 1.96 -3.06
CA ILE A 68 -4.44 1.34 -3.10
C ILE A 68 -4.42 0.11 -4.02
N LEU A 69 -5.45 -0.73 -3.99
CA LEU A 69 -5.48 -1.97 -4.76
C LEU A 69 -5.90 -1.77 -6.22
N LEU A 70 -6.82 -0.85 -6.51
CA LEU A 70 -7.55 -0.79 -7.79
C LEU A 70 -7.58 0.60 -8.43
N GLU A 71 -6.94 1.61 -7.82
CA GLU A 71 -7.04 3.02 -8.24
C GLU A 71 -8.48 3.57 -8.26
N GLN A 72 -9.39 2.90 -7.56
CA GLN A 72 -10.78 3.30 -7.53
C GLN A 72 -10.97 4.41 -6.51
N SER A 73 -11.53 5.53 -6.95
CA SER A 73 -12.09 6.52 -6.03
C SER A 73 -13.30 5.91 -5.31
N PRO A 74 -13.54 6.28 -4.04
CA PRO A 74 -14.73 5.84 -3.34
C PRO A 74 -15.98 6.29 -4.12
N GLN A 75 -16.70 5.33 -4.68
CA GLN A 75 -18.04 5.58 -5.18
C GLN A 75 -18.98 5.60 -3.98
N HIS A 76 -19.79 6.65 -3.87
CA HIS A 76 -20.76 6.80 -2.78
C HIS A 76 -21.55 5.51 -2.61
N LEU A 77 -21.66 5.04 -1.36
CA LEU A 77 -22.73 4.12 -0.99
C LEU A 77 -24.02 4.84 -1.35
N LYS A 78 -24.73 4.39 -2.40
CA LYS A 78 -26.13 4.74 -2.53
C LYS A 78 -26.78 4.19 -1.26
N THR A 79 -27.10 5.07 -0.31
CA THR A 79 -27.97 4.72 0.80
C THR A 79 -29.21 4.12 0.16
N ILE A 80 -29.45 2.83 0.40
CA ILE A 80 -30.70 2.20 0.01
C ILE A 80 -31.73 2.85 0.94
N SER A 81 -32.37 3.91 0.45
CA SER A 81 -33.54 4.53 1.06
C SER A 81 -34.75 3.62 0.90
#